data_AF-A0A351LY95-F1
#
_entry.id   AF-A0A351LY95-F1
#
_cell.length_a   1.000
_cell.length_b   1.000
_cell.length_c   1.000
_cell.angle_alpha   90.00
_cell.angle_beta   90.00
_cell.angle_gamma   90.00
#
_symmetry.space_group_name_H-M   'P 1'
#
loop_
_entity.id
_entity.type
_entity.pdbx_description
1 polymer ?
#
loop_
_entity_poly.entity_id
_entity_poly.type
_entity_poly.pdbx_seq_one_letter_code
_entity_poly.pdbx_strand_id
1 'polypeptide(L)' 'AVIVGDDELAAGTVTVRDLRGDGGQQTVALDSMIDTLRARLR' A
#
# COMPACT_ATOMS: atom_id res chain seq x y z
N ALA A 1 1.86 -2.23 7.51
CA ALA A 1 0.67 -1.39 7.77
C ALA A 1 0.17 -0.83 6.45
N VAL A 2 -1.15 -0.79 6.26
CA VAL A 2 -1.78 -0.09 5.13
C VAL A 2 -2.41 1.17 5.69
N ILE A 3 -2.11 2.30 5.05
CA ILE A 3 -2.59 3.63 5.41
C ILE A 3 -3.55 4.06 4.31
N VAL A 4 -4.79 4.35 4.69
CA VAL A 4 -5.85 4.85 3.82
C VAL A 4 -6.49 6.02 4.55
N GLY A 5 -6.17 7.23 4.13
CA GLY A 5 -6.87 8.45 4.53
C GLY A 5 -7.94 8.83 3.51
N ASP A 6 -8.64 9.93 3.78
CA ASP A 6 -9.67 10.46 2.88
C ASP A 6 -9.07 10.92 1.54
N ASP A 7 -7.84 11.44 1.54
CA ASP A 7 -7.11 11.84 0.33
C ASP A 7 -6.72 10.63 -0.52
N GLU A 8 -6.21 9.56 0.13
CA GLU A 8 -5.90 8.29 -0.53
C GLU A 8 -7.16 7.69 -1.18
N LEU A 9 -8.27 7.69 -0.45
CA LEU A 9 -9.54 7.17 -0.95
C LEU A 9 -10.07 7.99 -2.14
N ALA A 10 -10.01 9.32 -2.05
CA ALA A 10 -10.42 10.21 -3.13
C ALA A 10 -9.52 10.09 -4.37
N ALA A 11 -8.22 9.84 -4.17
CA ALA A 11 -7.24 9.64 -5.24
C ALA A 11 -7.24 8.20 -5.81
N GLY A 12 -7.96 7.26 -5.19
CA GLY A 12 -7.94 5.84 -5.58
C GLY A 12 -6.57 5.19 -5.35
N THR A 13 -5.80 5.70 -4.40
CA THR A 13 -4.48 5.19 -4.04
C THR A 13 -4.44 4.79 -2.58
N VAL A 14 -3.46 4.01 -2.17
CA VAL A 14 -3.27 3.56 -0.79
C VAL A 14 -1.79 3.48 -0.51
N THR A 15 -1.42 3.83 0.72
CA THR A 15 -0.03 3.85 1.12
C THR A 15 0.28 2.60 1.93
N VAL A 16 1.16 1.75 1.40
CA VAL A 16 1.63 0.53 2.06
C VAL A 16 2.99 0.79 2.67
N ARG A 17 3.10 0.58 3.98
CA ARG A 17 4.35 0.70 4.73
C ARG A 17 4.72 -0.66 5.31
N ASP A 18 5.90 -1.17 5.01
CA ASP A 18 6.39 -2.36 5.70
C ASP A 18 6.87 -2.00 7.11
N LEU A 19 6.51 -2.82 8.08
CA LEU A 19 6.94 -2.67 9.47
C LEU A 19 8.12 -3.61 9.80
N ARG A 20 8.46 -4.55 8.91
CA ARG A 20 9.62 -5.45 9.06
C ARG A 20 10.95 -4.79 8.70
N GLY A 21 10.95 -3.54 8.24
CA GLY A 21 12.16 -2.75 8.03
C GLY A 21 12.84 -2.92 6.66
N ASP A 22 12.47 -3.93 5.89
CA ASP A 22 13.04 -4.18 4.54
C ASP A 22 12.31 -3.45 3.40
N GLY A 23 11.04 -3.11 3.61
CA GLY A 23 10.23 -2.39 2.64
C GLY A 23 9.95 -0.96 3.11
N GLY A 24 10.37 0.03 2.33
CA GLY A 24 9.98 1.43 2.59
C GLY A 24 8.47 1.66 2.53
N GLN A 25 8.08 2.93 2.55
CA GLN A 25 6.70 3.33 2.29
C GLN A 25 6.49 3.51 0.79
N GLN A 26 5.41 2.93 0.26
CA GLN A 26 5.05 3.01 -1.15
C GLN A 26 3.57 3.30 -1.29
N THR A 27 3.24 4.32 -2.08
CA THR A 27 1.88 4.57 -2.55
C THR A 27 1.61 3.69 -3.76
N VAL A 28 0.48 2.99 -3.76
CA VAL A 28 0.00 2.14 -4.86
C VAL A 28 -1.43 2.46 -5.18
N ALA A 29 -1.83 2.24 -6.44
CA ALA A 29 -3.23 2.28 -6.81
C ALA A 29 -4.01 1.23 -5.99
N LEU A 30 -5.21 1.59 -5.56
CA LEU A 30 -6.12 0.71 -4.79
C LEU A 30 -6.36 -0.60 -5.56
N ASP A 31 -6.55 -0.49 -6.87
CA ASP A 31 -6.83 -1.57 -7.80
C ASP A 31 -5.68 -2.59 -7.86
N SER A 32 -4.44 -2.09 -7.76
CA SER A 32 -3.20 -2.88 -7.83
C SER A 32 -2.63 -3.20 -6.44
N MET A 33 -3.31 -2.78 -5.37
CA MET A 33 -2.85 -2.98 -3.98
C MET A 33 -2.78 -4.48 -3.64
N ILE A 34 -3.79 -5.25 -4.04
CA ILE A 34 -3.86 -6.69 -3.72
C ILE A 34 -2.67 -7.44 -4.33
N ASP A 35 -2.38 -7.21 -5.60
CA ASP A 35 -1.23 -7.84 -6.28
C ASP A 35 0.10 -7.44 -5.63
N THR A 36 0.23 -6.17 -5.26
CA THR A 36 1.41 -5.65 -4.57
C THR A 36 1.60 -6.30 -3.19
N LEU A 37 0.54 -6.46 -2.41
CA LEU A 37 0.59 -7.13 -1.10
C LEU A 37 0.93 -8.61 -1.27
N ARG A 38 0.37 -9.26 -2.29
CA ARG A 38 0.60 -10.68 -2.60
C ARG A 38 2.04 -10.97 -2.99
N ALA A 39 2.66 -10.06 -3.75
CA ALA A 39 4.07 -10.15 -4.10
C ALA A 39 5.01 -9.97 -2.90
N ARG A 40 4.62 -9.14 -1.91
CA ARG A 40 5.43 -8.87 -0.71
C ARG A 40 5.24 -9.87 0.43
N LEU A 41 4.10 -10.55 0.48
CA LEU A 41 3.79 -11.55 1.51
C LEU A 41 4.31 -12.96 1.17
N ARG A 42 4.89 -13.14 -0.03
CA ARG A 42 5.46 -14.39 -0.51
C ARG A 42 6.96 -14.44 -0.26
#